data_AF-A0A386B1S7-F1
#
_entry.id   AF-A0A386B1S7-F1
#
_cell.length_a   1.000
_cell.length_b   1.000
_cell.length_c   1.000
_cell.angle_alpha   90.00
_cell.angle_beta   90.00
_cell.angle_gamma   90.00
#
_symmetry.space_group_name_H-M   'P 1'
#
loop_
_entity.id
_entity.type
_entity.pdbx_description
1 polymer ?
#
loop_
_entity_poly.entity_id
_entity_poly.type
_entity_poly.pdbx_seq_one_letter_code
_entity_poly.pdbx_strand_id
1 'polypeptide(L)' 'MNLLFQFIVFSFISFSLLLTIGVPVVFVGSPDLSWNENKMKLYTVIGLWFILIFLIGILNSFIV' A
#
# COMPACT_ATOMS: atom_id res chain seq x y z
N MET A 1 -2.56 17.62 16.62
CA MET A 1 -3.23 17.23 15.37
C MET A 1 -2.26 17.44 14.22
N ASN A 2 -1.51 16.40 13.88
CA ASN A 2 -0.39 16.47 12.95
C ASN A 2 -0.88 16.10 11.54
N LEU A 3 -1.00 17.09 10.65
CA LEU A 3 -1.46 16.88 9.27
C LEU A 3 -0.63 15.80 8.56
N LEU A 4 0.69 15.79 8.77
CA LEU A 4 1.59 14.81 8.15
C LEU A 4 1.20 13.37 8.55
N PHE A 5 0.94 13.15 9.84
CA PHE A 5 0.54 11.85 10.34
C PHE A 5 -0.82 11.41 9.77
N GLN A 6 -1.78 12.32 9.70
CA GLN A 6 -3.10 12.03 9.12
C GLN A 6 -3.00 11.66 7.64
N PHE A 7 -2.19 12.38 6.85
CA PHE A 7 -1.95 12.05 5.43
C PHE A 7 -1.27 10.69 5.25
N ILE A 8 -0.33 10.34 6.12
CA ILE A 8 0.38 9.07 6.05
C ILE A 8 -0.55 7.91 6.40
N VAL A 9 -1.38 8.05 7.44
CA VAL A 9 -2.39 7.06 7.80
C VAL A 9 -3.44 6.91 6.69
N PHE A 10 -3.92 8.03 6.12
CA PHE A 10 -4.84 8.00 4.98
C PHE A 10 -4.23 7.30 3.75
N SER A 11 -2.96 7.58 3.44
CA SER A 11 -2.25 6.91 2.35
C SER A 11 -2.16 5.41 2.61
N PHE A 12 -1.77 5.01 3.83
CA PHE A 12 -1.71 3.60 4.23
C PHE A 12 -3.05 2.87 4.04
N ILE A 13 -4.16 3.49 4.44
CA ILE A 13 -5.50 2.93 4.23
C ILE A 13 -5.79 2.79 2.73
N SER A 14 -5.51 3.82 1.95
CA SER A 14 -5.74 3.82 0.50
C SER A 14 -4.93 2.71 -0.21
N PHE A 15 -3.65 2.57 0.13
CA PHE A 15 -2.79 1.50 -0.39
C PHE A 15 -3.26 0.11 0.06
N SER A 16 -3.78 -0.02 1.28
CA SER A 16 -4.34 -1.29 1.77
C SER A 16 -5.58 -1.71 0.97
N LEU A 17 -6.48 -0.76 0.66
CA LEU A 17 -7.65 -1.02 -0.18
C LEU A 17 -7.24 -1.40 -1.61
N LEU A 18 -6.27 -0.68 -2.17
CA LEU A 18 -5.72 -1.00 -3.50
C LEU A 18 -5.11 -2.40 -3.54
N LEU A 19 -4.35 -2.81 -2.52
CA LEU A 19 -3.77 -4.16 -2.46
C LEU A 19 -4.83 -5.23 -2.23
N THR A 20 -5.84 -4.96 -1.40
CA THR A 20 -6.95 -5.89 -1.13
C THR A 20 -7.71 -6.26 -2.39
N ILE A 21 -7.89 -5.31 -3.30
CA ILE A 21 -8.57 -5.54 -4.59
C ILE A 21 -7.56 -6.00 -5.65
N GLY A 22 -6.41 -5.33 -5.74
CA GLY A 22 -5.41 -5.51 -6.80
C GLY A 22 -4.72 -6.87 -6.76
N VAL A 23 -4.49 -7.43 -5.58
CA VAL A 23 -3.88 -8.77 -5.46
C VAL A 23 -4.82 -9.83 -6.09
N PRO A 24 -6.07 -10.04 -5.63
CA PRO A 24 -6.99 -10.97 -6.30
C PRO A 24 -7.15 -10.73 -7.81
N VAL A 25 -7.24 -9.46 -8.23
CA VAL A 25 -7.42 -9.10 -9.64
C VAL A 25 -6.23 -9.53 -10.50
N VAL A 26 -4.99 -9.35 -10.03
CA VAL A 26 -3.81 -9.75 -10.83
C VAL A 26 -3.59 -11.27 -10.80
N PHE A 27 -4.02 -11.95 -9.74
CA PHE A 27 -3.88 -13.41 -9.64
C PHE A 27 -4.95 -14.19 -10.43
N VAL A 28 -6.16 -13.67 -10.57
CA VAL A 28 -7.31 -14.38 -11.18
C VAL A 28 -7.82 -13.70 -12.47
N GLY A 29 -7.49 -12.43 -12.69
CA GLY A 29 -8.10 -11.59 -13.72
C GLY A 29 -7.62 -11.86 -15.16
N SER A 30 -8.28 -11.16 -16.09
CA SER A 30 -8.11 -11.20 -17.55
C SER A 30 -6.65 -11.16 -18.03
N PRO A 31 -6.36 -11.68 -19.24
CA PRO A 31 -4.99 -11.79 -19.79
C PRO A 31 -4.16 -10.50 -19.71
N ASP A 32 -4.78 -9.33 -19.84
CA ASP A 32 -4.12 -8.01 -19.79
C ASP A 32 -3.68 -7.59 -18.37
N LEU A 33 -4.28 -8.17 -17.33
CA LEU A 33 -3.98 -7.93 -15.91
C LEU A 33 -3.21 -9.10 -15.28
N SER A 34 -2.70 -10.01 -16.11
CA SER A 34 -2.01 -11.23 -15.71
C SER A 34 -0.83 -10.96 -14.77
N TRP A 35 -0.61 -11.92 -13.87
CA TRP A 35 0.51 -11.97 -12.94
C TRP A 35 1.86 -11.69 -13.62
N ASN A 36 2.15 -12.31 -14.77
CA ASN A 36 3.47 -12.19 -15.39
C ASN A 36 3.82 -10.74 -15.78
N GLU A 37 2.83 -9.95 -16.19
CA GLU A 37 3.06 -8.56 -16.61
C GLU A 37 3.05 -7.59 -15.42
N ASN A 38 2.25 -7.87 -14.39
CA ASN A 38 2.00 -6.93 -13.29
C ASN A 38 2.73 -7.28 -11.99
N LYS A 39 3.45 -8.41 -11.93
CA LYS A 39 4.23 -8.86 -10.76
C LYS A 39 5.13 -7.78 -10.18
N MET A 40 5.90 -7.08 -11.02
CA MET A 40 6.81 -6.04 -10.56
C MET A 40 6.05 -4.85 -9.96
N LYS A 41 4.94 -4.43 -10.59
CA LYS A 41 4.11 -3.33 -10.08
C LYS A 41 3.50 -3.70 -8.73
N LEU A 42 2.97 -4.92 -8.57
CA LEU A 42 2.45 -5.41 -7.31
C LEU A 42 3.51 -5.38 -6.22
N TYR A 43 4.73 -5.85 -6.49
CA TYR A 43 5.82 -5.80 -5.53
C TYR A 43 6.21 -4.37 -5.14
N THR A 44 6.22 -3.43 -6.08
CA THR A 44 6.46 -2.01 -5.75
C THR A 44 5.40 -1.47 -4.81
N VAL A 45 4.12 -1.75 -5.06
CA VAL A 45 3.01 -1.29 -4.21
C VAL A 45 3.08 -1.93 -2.82
N ILE A 46 3.39 -3.23 -2.73
CA ILE A 46 3.59 -3.93 -1.46
C ILE A 46 4.79 -3.35 -0.69
N GLY A 47 5.89 -3.08 -1.36
CA GLY A 47 7.07 -2.47 -0.74
C GLY A 47 6.77 -1.07 -0.19
N LEU A 48 6.03 -0.25 -0.95
CA LEU A 48 5.60 1.07 -0.50
C LEU A 48 4.64 0.98 0.69
N TRP A 49 3.70 0.03 0.67
CA TRP A 49 2.81 -0.27 1.80
C TRP A 49 3.60 -0.67 3.05
N PHE A 50 4.66 -1.46 2.90
CA PHE A 50 5.52 -1.87 4.02
C PHE A 50 6.30 -0.68 4.62
N ILE A 51 6.83 0.21 3.78
CA ILE A 51 7.49 1.45 4.23
C ILE A 51 6.52 2.33 5.02
N LEU A 52 5.27 2.44 4.57
CA LEU A 52 4.23 3.22 5.27
C LEU A 52 4.00 2.72 6.70
N ILE A 53 4.06 1.41 6.96
CA ILE A 53 3.92 0.85 8.33
C ILE A 53 5.00 1.40 9.26
N PHE A 54 6.26 1.34 8.85
CA PHE A 54 7.36 1.87 9.68
C PHE A 54 7.24 3.38 9.85
N LEU A 55 6.87 4.08 8.79
CA LEU A 55 6.71 5.52 8.85
C LEU A 55 5.62 5.93 9.84
N ILE A 56 4.48 5.23 9.86
CA ILE A 56 3.42 5.42 10.86
C ILE A 56 3.96 5.16 12.27
N GLY A 57 4.66 4.04 12.48
CA GLY A 57 5.21 3.69 13.79
C GLY A 57 6.22 4.71 14.31
N ILE A 58 7.13 5.17 13.46
CA ILE A 58 8.11 6.21 13.79
C ILE A 58 7.40 7.52 14.13
N LEU A 59 6.48 7.96 13.28
CA LEU A 59 5.75 9.21 13.50
C LEU A 59 4.86 9.17 14.73
N ASN A 60 4.31 8.01 15.08
CA ASN A 60 3.51 7.82 16.29
C ASN A 60 4.31 8.21 17.54
N SER A 61 5.61 7.88 17.61
CA SER A 61 6.49 8.20 18.73
C SER A 61 6.78 9.71 18.93
N PHE A 62 6.43 10.56 17.95
CA PHE A 62 6.57 12.01 18.07
C PHE A 62 5.26 12.72 18.42
N ILE A 63 4.14 11.98 18.45
CA ILE A 63 2.79 12.55 18.55
C ILE A 63 2.09 12.08 19.82
N VAL A 64 2.26 10.80 20.18
CA VAL A 64 1.76 10.18 21.41
C VAL A 64 2.81 10.34 22.50
#